data_AF-A0A3D4X2X8-F1
#
_entry.id   AF-A0A3D4X2X8-F1
#
_cell.length_a   1.000
_cell.length_b   1.000
_cell.length_c   1.000
_cell.angle_alpha   90.00
_cell.angle_beta   90.00
_cell.angle_gamma   90.00
#
_symmetry.space_group_name_H-M   'P 1'
#
loop_
_entity.id
_entity.type
_entity.pdbx_description
1 polymer ?
#
loop_
_entity_poly.entity_id
_entity_poly.type
_entity_poly.pdbx_seq_one_letter_code
_entity_poly.pdbx_strand_id
1 'polypeptide(L)' 'YVVETERRFYLANQVDLHVRNSDGEVYFEVEMHDAWVWDMYRPARFVKNVRVMTFKDVNVEELEKPDISLPTEAGF' A
#
# COMPACT_ATOMS: atom_id res chain seq x y z
N TYR A 1 1.29 -5.00 2.68
CA TYR A 1 0.97 -4.88 1.24
C TYR A 1 1.99 -4.00 0.55
N VAL A 2 2.54 -4.49 -0.54
CA VAL A 2 3.21 -3.63 -1.52
C VAL A 2 2.16 -3.17 -2.51
N VAL A 3 2.11 -1.87 -2.77
CA VAL A 3 1.24 -1.30 -3.80
C VAL A 3 2.08 -0.49 -4.76
N GLU A 4 2.00 -0.79 -6.04
CA GLU A 4 2.71 -0.06 -7.09
C GLU A 4 1.73 0.66 -8.01
N THR A 5 2.13 1.87 -8.39
CA THR A 5 1.46 2.72 -9.37
C THR A 5 2.52 3.26 -10.31
N GLU A 6 2.13 3.81 -11.46
CA GLU A 6 3.06 4.36 -12.47
C GLU A 6 4.15 5.29 -11.91
N ARG A 7 3.90 5.99 -10.79
CA ARG A 7 4.82 6.99 -10.24
C ARG A 7 5.32 6.72 -8.83
N ARG A 8 4.74 5.76 -8.11
CA ARG A 8 4.96 5.59 -6.67
C ARG A 8 4.86 4.13 -6.25
N PHE A 9 5.69 3.81 -5.28
CA PHE A 9 5.70 2.55 -4.56
C PHE A 9 5.24 2.79 -3.13
N TYR A 10 4.42 1.89 -2.59
CA TYR A 10 3.92 1.95 -1.22
C TYR A 10 4.14 0.64 -0.51
N LEU A 11 4.49 0.73 0.77
CA LEU A 11 4.43 -0.38 1.71
C LEU A 11 3.40 -0.01 2.77
N ALA A 12 2.22 -0.64 2.72
CA ALA A 12 1.08 -0.32 3.55
C ALA A 12 0.69 -1.50 4.45
N ASN A 13 0.21 -1.21 5.65
CA ASN A 13 -0.34 -2.22 6.55
C ASN A 13 -1.71 -2.72 6.07
N GLN A 14 -2.50 -1.82 5.47
CA GLN A 14 -3.83 -2.11 4.93
C GLN A 14 -3.98 -1.46 3.56
N VAL A 15 -4.71 -2.13 2.68
CA VAL A 15 -5.08 -1.64 1.35
C VAL A 15 -6.52 -2.03 1.06
N ASP A 16 -7.28 -1.11 0.48
CA ASP A 16 -8.60 -1.35 -0.08
C ASP A 16 -8.64 -0.81 -1.52
N LEU A 17 -9.08 -1.64 -2.46
CA LEU A 17 -9.15 -1.30 -3.87
C LEU A 17 -10.60 -1.32 -4.34
N HIS A 18 -11.07 -0.16 -4.76
CA HIS A 18 -12.39 0.05 -5.31
C HIS A 18 -12.32 0.26 -6.81
N VAL A 19 -13.10 -0.53 -7.56
CA VAL A 19 -13.33 -0.29 -8.99
C VAL A 19 -14.52 0.65 -9.12
N ARG A 20 -14.32 1.80 -9.77
CA ARG A 20 -15.36 2.82 -9.99
C ARG A 20 -15.66 2.93 -11.48
N ASN A 21 -16.94 3.07 -11.80
CA ASN A 21 -17.43 3.36 -13.14
C ASN A 21 -18.07 4.75 -13.14
N SER A 22 -17.56 5.68 -13.94
CA SER A 22 -18.17 7.00 -14.14
C SER A 22 -18.23 7.30 -15.63
N ASP A 23 -19.43 7.58 -16.14
CA ASP A 23 -19.65 8.04 -17.52
C ASP A 23 -18.98 7.18 -18.62
N GLY A 24 -18.91 5.87 -18.38
CA GLY A 24 -18.36 4.89 -19.33
C GLY A 24 -16.85 4.63 -19.17
N GLU A 25 -16.17 5.33 -18.27
CA GLU A 25 -14.76 5.09 -17.95
C GLU A 25 -14.60 4.38 -16.60
N VAL A 26 -13.70 3.39 -16.58
CA VAL A 26 -13.32 2.64 -15.37
C VAL A 26 -12.08 3.30 -14.77
N TYR A 27 -12.12 3.56 -13.46
CA TYR A 27 -10.93 3.95 -12.71
C TYR A 27 -10.83 3.19 -11.39
N PHE A 28 -9.63 3.13 -10.85
CA PHE A 28 -9.32 2.49 -9.58
C PHE A 28 -9.12 3.56 -8.51
N GLU A 29 -9.80 3.37 -7.38
CA GLU A 29 -9.58 4.11 -6.15
C GLU A 29 -8.93 3.17 -5.14
N VAL A 30 -7.72 3.51 -4.70
CA VAL A 30 -6.93 2.70 -3.78
C VAL A 30 -6.74 3.49 -2.49
N GLU A 31 -7.24 2.96 -1.40
CA GLU A 31 -7.08 3.50 -0.06
C GLU A 31 -6.04 2.66 0.70
N MET A 32 -5.10 3.32 1.36
CA MET A 32 -4.05 2.68 2.15
C MET A 32 -3.91 3.37 3.50
N HIS A 33 -3.70 2.55 4.53
CA HIS A 33 -3.44 3.03 5.89
C HIS A 33 -2.05 2.63 6.37
N ASP A 34 -1.43 3.54 7.14
CA ASP A 34 -0.11 3.38 7.74
C ASP A 34 0.91 2.93 6.70
N ALA A 35 1.13 3.78 5.70
CA ALA A 35 1.93 3.46 4.54
C ALA A 35 3.25 4.23 4.53
N TRP A 36 4.32 3.55 4.14
CA TRP A 36 5.50 4.20 3.59
C TRP A 36 5.27 4.46 2.11
N VAL A 37 5.69 5.64 1.64
CA VAL A 37 5.66 6.00 0.23
C VAL A 37 7.04 6.43 -0.25
N TRP A 38 7.41 5.92 -1.41
CA TRP A 38 8.58 6.32 -2.17
C TRP A 38 8.13 6.91 -3.50
N ASP A 39 8.63 8.09 -3.83
CA ASP A 39 8.50 8.69 -5.15
C ASP A 39 9.89 9.08 -5.68
N MET A 40 10.05 9.19 -7.00
CA MET A 40 11.37 9.42 -7.62
C MET A 40 12.04 10.75 -7.22
N TYR A 41 11.28 11.70 -6.68
CA TYR A 41 11.74 13.09 -6.50
C TYR A 41 11.79 13.51 -5.03
N ARG A 42 11.33 12.67 -4.10
CA ARG A 42 11.22 12.98 -2.68
C ARG A 42 11.74 11.84 -1.83
N PRO A 43 12.32 12.15 -0.66
CA PRO A 43 12.66 11.14 0.33
C PRO A 43 11.45 10.31 0.74
N ALA A 44 11.72 9.08 1.17
CA ALA A 44 10.72 8.20 1.76
C ALA A 44 10.04 8.87 2.95
N ARG A 45 8.72 8.72 3.05
CA ARG A 45 7.94 9.27 4.16
C ARG A 45 6.88 8.28 4.60
N PHE A 46 6.56 8.32 5.89
CA PHE A 46 5.44 7.61 6.44
C PHE A 46 4.19 8.49 6.41
N VAL A 47 3.05 7.90 6.05
CA VAL A 47 1.77 8.58 5.89
C VAL A 47 0.67 7.73 6.52
N LYS A 48 -0.16 8.39 7.34
CA LYS A 48 -1.26 7.72 8.03
C LYS A 48 -2.34 7.21 7.07
N ASN A 49 -2.73 8.03 6.10
CA ASN A 49 -3.75 7.70 5.10
C ASN A 49 -3.26 8.16 3.73
N VAL A 50 -3.45 7.31 2.72
CA VAL A 50 -3.22 7.64 1.31
C VAL A 50 -4.43 7.20 0.50
N ARG A 51 -4.86 8.07 -0.41
CA ARG A 51 -5.83 7.73 -1.45
C ARG A 51 -5.22 8.01 -2.82
N VAL A 52 -5.24 7.01 -3.68
CA VAL A 52 -4.81 7.12 -5.08
C VAL A 52 -6.02 6.91 -5.98
N MET A 53 -6.20 7.79 -6.96
CA MET A 53 -7.19 7.63 -8.03
C MET A 53 -6.44 7.55 -9.36
N THR A 54 -6.66 6.50 -10.13
CA THR A 54 -5.92 6.26 -11.38
C THR A 54 -6.75 5.49 -12.40
N PHE A 55 -6.55 5.81 -13.67
CA PHE A 55 -7.04 5.03 -14.82
C PHE A 55 -6.01 4.01 -15.32
N LYS A 56 -4.82 4.01 -14.71
CA LYS A 56 -3.73 3.06 -14.97
C LYS A 56 -3.85 1.84 -14.06
N ASP A 57 -3.02 0.85 -14.35
CA ASP A 57 -2.85 -0.31 -13.51
C ASP A 57 -2.37 0.05 -12.10
N VAL A 58 -2.75 -0.80 -11.17
CA VAL A 58 -2.29 -0.83 -9.79
C VAL A 58 -1.92 -2.26 -9.49
N ASN A 59 -0.67 -2.50 -9.11
CA ASN A 59 -0.24 -3.79 -8.61
C ASN A 59 -0.39 -3.82 -7.09
N VAL A 60 -1.00 -4.87 -6.54
CA VAL A 60 -1.18 -5.05 -5.09
C VAL A 60 -0.68 -6.43 -4.71
N GLU A 61 0.36 -6.48 -3.89
CA GLU A 61 0.97 -7.71 -3.40
C GLU A 61 0.85 -7.81 -1.87
N GLU A 62 0.37 -8.95 -1.38
CA GLU A 62 0.44 -9.28 0.04
C GLU A 62 1.80 -9.93 0.33
N LEU A 63 2.59 -9.28 1.19
CA LEU A 63 3.84 -9.85 1.66
C LEU A 63 3.54 -10.92 2.72
N GLU A 64 4.30 -12.01 2.69
CA GLU A 64 4.29 -12.99 3.79
C GLU A 64 4.61 -12.27 5.10
N LYS A 65 3.75 -12.47 6.10
CA LYS A 65 4.06 -11.99 7.45
C LYS A 65 5.22 -12.85 7.95
N PRO A 66 6.34 -12.24 8.37
CA PRO A 66 7.41 -13.02 8.98
C PRO A 66 6.83 -13.78 10.18
N ASP A 67 7.16 -15.08 10.28
CA ASP A 67 6.88 -15.87 11.48
C ASP A 67 7.73 -15.29 12.62
N ILE A 68 7.16 -14.32 13.33
CA ILE A 68 7.79 -13.73 14.51
C ILE A 68 7.61 -14.74 15.64
N SER A 69 8.59 -15.62 15.82
CA SER A 69 8.76 -16.33 17.09
C SER A 69 9.27 -15.33 18.11
N LEU A 70 8.39 -14.92 19.03
CA LEU A 70 8.82 -14.16 20.20
C LEU A 70 9.82 -15.04 20.96
N PRO A 71 11.02 -14.55 21.30
CA PRO A 71 11.92 -15.30 22.16
C PRO A 71 11.17 -15.57 23.46
N THR A 72 10.92 -16.86 23.74
CA THR A 72 10.35 -17.28 25.02
C THR A 72 11.30 -16.79 26.09
N GLU A 73 10.80 -15.97 27.02
CA GLU A 73 11.60 -15.38 28.09
C GLU A 73 12.55 -16.42 28.68
N ALA A 74 13.86 -16.17 28.56
CA ALA A 74 14.85 -16.90 29.31
C ALA A 74 14.54 -16.64 30.79
N GLY A 75 14.08 -17.69 31.46
CA GLY A 75 13.57 -17.65 32.82
C GLY A 75 14.49 -16.96 33.82
N PHE A 76 13.85 -16.36 34.82
CA PHE A 76 14.43 -15.84 36.05
C PHE A 76 15.41 -16.80 36.72
#